data_AF-A0A5N9DNV2-F1
#
_entry.id   AF-A0A5N9DNV2-F1
#
_cell.length_a   1.000
_cell.length_b   1.000
_cell.length_c   1.000
_cell.angle_alpha   90.00
_cell.angle_beta   90.00
_cell.angle_gamma   90.00
#
_symmetry.space_group_name_H-M   'P 1'
#
loop_
_entity.id
_entity.type
_entity.pdbx_description
1 polymer ?
#
loop_
_entity_poly.entity_id
_entity_poly.type
_entity_poly.pdbx_seq_one_letter_code
_entity_poly.pdbx_strand_id
1 'polypeptide(L)'
;MNFWLLMCMVLNIVSAVVMWLDKRNAQNGKKRISEHTLLVWALVGGWIGGITAMYALRHKTSKRLFLVQYWLMVIIHISGLFLFRYAMI
;
A
#
# COMPACT_ATOMS: atom_id res chain seq x y z
N MET A 1 -10.94 -19.48 10.90
CA MET A 1 -9.93 -19.65 9.84
C MET A 1 -9.93 -18.52 8.78
N ASN A 2 -11.05 -17.81 8.52
CA ASN A 2 -11.16 -16.98 7.29
C ASN A 2 -11.19 -15.45 7.50
N PHE A 3 -11.37 -14.97 8.74
CA PHE A 3 -11.55 -13.53 9.03
C PHE A 3 -10.31 -12.70 8.69
N TRP A 4 -9.12 -13.20 9.03
CA TRP A 4 -7.85 -12.55 8.72
C TRP A 4 -7.59 -12.42 7.21
N LEU A 5 -7.89 -13.47 6.45
CA LEU A 5 -7.75 -13.45 4.99
C LEU A 5 -8.71 -12.45 4.34
N LEU A 6 -9.95 -12.39 4.81
CA LEU A 6 -10.94 -11.39 4.38
C LEU A 6 -10.47 -9.96 4.66
N MET A 7 -9.95 -9.69 5.86
CA MET A 7 -9.38 -8.38 6.19
C MET A 7 -8.21 -8.03 5.27
N CYS A 8 -7.27 -8.94 5.04
CA CYS A 8 -6.17 -8.73 4.10
C CYS A 8 -6.66 -8.43 2.68
N MET A 9 -7.67 -9.16 2.20
CA MET A 9 -8.21 -8.94 0.86
C MET A 9 -8.85 -7.56 0.74
N VAL A 10 -9.64 -7.14 1.73
CA VAL A 10 -10.25 -5.80 1.77
C VAL A 10 -9.18 -4.71 1.81
N LEU A 11 -8.15 -4.83 2.65
CA LEU A 11 -7.06 -3.85 2.72
C LEU A 11 -6.32 -3.69 1.38
N ASN A 12 -6.10 -4.79 0.67
CA ASN A 12 -5.46 -4.75 -0.64
C ASN A 12 -6.35 -4.09 -1.70
N ILE A 13 -7.65 -4.38 -1.71
CA ILE A 13 -8.61 -3.74 -2.61
C ILE A 13 -8.67 -2.23 -2.33
N VAL A 14 -8.78 -1.84 -1.06
CA VAL A 14 -8.83 -0.41 -0.67
C VAL A 14 -7.56 0.31 -1.08
N SER A 15 -6.38 -0.27 -0.83
CA SER A 15 -5.09 0.29 -1.25
C SER A 15 -5.01 0.49 -2.78
N ALA A 16 -5.48 -0.49 -3.55
CA ALA A 16 -5.55 -0.38 -5.01
C ALA A 16 -6.50 0.73 -5.47
N VAL A 17 -7.68 0.85 -4.85
CA VAL A 17 -8.66 1.91 -5.14
C VAL A 17 -8.11 3.29 -4.81
N VAL A 18 -7.46 3.46 -3.66
CA VAL A 18 -6.83 4.72 -3.26
C VAL A 18 -5.77 5.14 -4.29
N MET A 19 -4.98 4.19 -4.78
CA MET A 19 -3.97 4.49 -5.79
C MET A 19 -4.59 4.84 -7.16
N TRP A 20 -5.69 4.19 -7.53
CA TRP A 20 -6.47 4.54 -8.71
C TRP A 20 -7.11 5.94 -8.60
N LEU A 21 -7.66 6.27 -7.43
CA LEU A 21 -8.21 7.59 -7.15
C LEU A 21 -7.13 8.68 -7.22
N ASP A 22 -5.91 8.41 -6.75
CA ASP A 22 -4.80 9.36 -6.90
C ASP A 22 -4.49 9.67 -8.37
N LYS A 23 -4.47 8.63 -9.23
CA LYS A 23 -4.30 8.82 -10.68
C LYS A 23 -5.47 9.59 -11.30
N ARG A 24 -6.70 9.25 -10.94
CA ARG A 24 -7.90 9.94 -11.44
C ARG A 24 -7.94 11.41 -11.00
N ASN A 25 -7.51 11.71 -9.78
CA ASN A 25 -7.41 13.08 -9.28
C ASN A 25 -6.31 13.86 -10.01
N ALA A 26 -5.17 13.21 -10.31
CA ALA A 26 -4.11 13.81 -11.12
C ALA A 26 -4.57 14.16 -12.55
N GLN A 27 -5.42 13.34 -13.16
CA GLN A 27 -5.96 13.58 -14.50
C GLN A 27 -7.04 14.69 -14.53
N ASN A 28 -7.86 14.77 -13.48
CA ASN A 28 -8.96 15.75 -13.39
C ASN A 28 -8.55 17.08 -12.73
N GLY A 29 -7.25 17.32 -12.51
CA GLY A 29 -6.77 18.54 -11.84
C GLY A 29 -7.23 18.69 -10.38
N LYS A 30 -7.70 17.61 -9.75
CA LYS A 30 -8.15 17.59 -8.36
C LYS A 30 -6.96 17.45 -7.41
N LYS A 31 -7.18 17.75 -6.12
CA LYS A 31 -6.18 17.58 -5.07
C LYS A 31 -5.68 16.13 -5.05
N ARG A 32 -4.38 15.95 -5.26
CA ARG A 32 -3.70 14.64 -5.19
C ARG A 32 -3.74 14.10 -3.77
N ILE A 33 -3.75 12.77 -3.65
CA ILE A 33 -3.67 12.10 -2.36
C ILE A 33 -2.22 12.21 -1.85
N SER A 34 -2.07 12.46 -0.56
CA SER A 34 -0.74 12.61 0.03
C SER A 34 0.06 11.31 -0.11
N GLU A 35 1.37 11.42 -0.37
CA GLU A 35 2.26 10.26 -0.43
C GLU A 35 2.26 9.50 0.91
N HIS A 36 2.12 10.22 2.01
CA HIS A 36 1.99 9.64 3.35
C HIS A 36 0.80 8.70 3.48
N THR A 37 -0.38 9.06 2.96
CA THR A 37 -1.57 8.18 3.00
C THR A 37 -1.32 6.86 2.26
N LEU A 38 -0.66 6.90 1.11
CA LEU A 38 -0.32 5.69 0.34
C LEU A 38 0.69 4.80 1.09
N LEU A 39 1.67 5.41 1.77
CA LEU A 39 2.64 4.70 2.61
C LEU A 39 1.98 4.04 3.83
N VAL A 40 1.03 4.72 4.47
CA VAL A 40 0.26 4.16 5.60
C VAL A 40 -0.55 2.94 5.15
N TRP A 41 -1.19 2.97 3.98
CA TRP A 41 -1.90 1.81 3.46
C TRP A 41 -0.99 0.61 3.19
N ALA A 42 0.24 0.86 2.74
CA ALA A 42 1.25 -0.19 2.60
C ALA A 42 1.66 -0.78 3.96
N LEU A 43 1.86 0.08 4.97
CA LEU A 43 2.23 -0.32 6.33
C LEU A 43 1.12 -1.08 7.07
N VAL A 44 -0.16 -0.84 6.76
CA VAL A 44 -1.30 -1.52 7.41
C VAL A 44 -1.53 -2.93 6.83
N GLY A 45 -0.99 -3.24 5.65
CA GLY A 45 -1.12 -4.56 5.01
C GLY A 45 -1.74 -4.55 3.62
N GLY A 46 -2.07 -3.39 3.07
CA GLY A 46 -2.55 -3.22 1.70
C GLY A 46 -1.42 -3.15 0.66
N TRP A 47 -0.22 -3.64 0.99
CA TRP A 47 0.97 -3.43 0.17
C TRP A 47 0.92 -4.15 -1.17
N ILE A 48 0.30 -5.34 -1.26
CA ILE A 48 0.20 -6.14 -2.49
C ILE A 48 -0.70 -5.40 -3.50
N GLY A 49 -1.92 -5.04 -3.09
CA GLY A 49 -2.87 -4.33 -3.94
C GLY A 49 -2.37 -2.95 -4.35
N GLY A 50 -1.64 -2.27 -3.47
CA GLY A 50 -0.96 -1.01 -3.79
C GLY A 50 0.14 -1.20 -4.85
N ILE A 51 1.05 -2.18 -4.69
CA ILE A 51 2.08 -2.46 -5.71
C ILE A 51 1.43 -2.80 -7.04
N THR A 52 0.46 -3.72 -7.05
CA THR A 52 -0.24 -4.11 -8.28
C THR A 52 -0.85 -2.90 -8.98
N ALA A 53 -1.54 -2.02 -8.24
CA ALA A 53 -2.10 -0.80 -8.81
C ALA A 53 -1.00 0.16 -9.30
N MET A 54 0.13 0.27 -8.61
CA MET A 54 1.25 1.15 -8.97
C MET A 54 1.83 0.79 -10.34
N TYR A 55 2.11 -0.50 -10.53
CA TYR A 55 2.64 -1.03 -11.77
C TYR A 55 1.59 -1.04 -12.88
N ALA A 56 0.34 -1.45 -12.60
CA ALA A 56 -0.75 -1.47 -13.58
C ALA A 56 -1.07 -0.06 -14.11
N LEU A 57 -1.10 0.93 -13.22
CA LEU A 57 -1.41 2.31 -13.58
C LEU A 57 -0.19 3.09 -14.08
N ARG A 58 1.02 2.50 -13.99
CA ARG A 58 2.32 3.16 -14.24
C ARG A 58 2.44 4.52 -13.54
N HIS A 59 1.83 4.61 -12.36
CA HIS A 59 1.67 5.85 -11.62
C HIS A 59 2.65 5.86 -10.46
N LYS A 60 3.46 6.92 -10.35
CA LYS A 60 4.53 7.08 -9.34
C LYS A 60 5.66 6.03 -9.34
N THR A 61 5.79 5.20 -10.39
CA THR A 61 6.94 4.29 -10.56
C THR A 61 8.26 5.01 -10.89
N SER A 62 8.20 6.24 -11.42
CA SER A 62 9.39 7.04 -11.76
C SER A 62 10.00 7.77 -10.56
N LYS A 63 9.21 8.03 -9.49
CA LYS A 63 9.71 8.68 -8.28
C LYS A 63 10.46 7.68 -7.40
N ARG A 64 11.78 7.57 -7.56
CA ARG A 64 12.64 6.68 -6.76
C ARG A 64 12.44 6.85 -5.25
N LEU A 65 12.33 8.08 -4.75
CA LEU A 65 12.14 8.35 -3.32
C LEU A 65 10.86 7.70 -2.78
N PHE A 66 9.75 7.82 -3.51
CA PHE A 66 8.47 7.22 -3.14
C PHE A 66 8.55 5.69 -3.18
N LEU A 67 9.21 5.13 -4.19
CA LEU A 67 9.41 3.68 -4.30
C LEU A 67 10.22 3.13 -3.10
N VAL A 68 11.31 3.81 -2.73
CA VAL A 68 12.14 3.44 -1.57
C VAL A 68 11.32 3.51 -0.29
N GLN A 69 10.60 4.61 -0.05
CA GLN A 69 9.73 4.74 1.12
C GLN A 69 8.65 3.66 1.17
N TYR A 70 8.06 3.32 0.02
CA TYR A 70 7.05 2.28 -0.07
C TYR A 70 7.62 0.91 0.31
N TRP A 71 8.76 0.52 -0.25
CA TRP A 71 9.43 -0.74 0.11
C TRP A 71 9.88 -0.76 1.56
N LEU A 72 10.34 0.36 2.13
CA LEU A 72 10.63 0.46 3.56
C LEU A 72 9.41 0.14 4.41
N MET A 73 8.22 0.67 4.06
CA MET A 73 6.98 0.35 4.78
C MET A 73 6.61 -1.12 4.67
N VAL A 74 6.81 -1.75 3.51
CA VAL A 74 6.59 -3.21 3.34
C VAL A 74 7.53 -4.00 4.25
N ILE A 75 8.81 -3.66 4.30
CA ILE A 75 9.79 -4.32 5.16
C ILE A 75 9.41 -4.15 6.63
N ILE A 76 9.03 -2.95 7.06
CA ILE A 76 8.60 -2.69 8.45
C ILE A 76 7.37 -3.53 8.79
N HIS A 77 6.38 -3.62 7.89
CA HIS A 77 5.19 -4.44 8.11
C HIS A 77 5.54 -5.94 8.26
N ILE A 78 6.38 -6.48 7.37
CA ILE A 78 6.80 -7.88 7.42
C ILE A 78 7.62 -8.17 8.68
N SER A 79 8.58 -7.30 9.02
CA SER A 79 9.38 -7.43 10.23
C SER A 79 8.52 -7.37 11.49
N GLY A 80 7.54 -6.46 11.54
CA GLY A 80 6.58 -6.37 12.64
C GLY A 80 5.74 -7.64 12.79
N LEU A 81 5.24 -8.19 11.69
CA LEU A 81 4.52 -9.47 11.68
C LEU A 81 5.40 -10.63 12.16
N PHE A 82 6.66 -10.67 11.73
CA PHE A 82 7.61 -11.71 12.13
C PHE A 82 7.93 -11.64 13.62
N LEU A 83 8.21 -10.45 14.15
CA LEU A 83 8.44 -10.23 15.58
C LEU A 83 7.20 -10.57 16.42
N PHE A 84 6.01 -10.14 15.97
CA PHE A 84 4.76 -10.48 16.64
C PHE A 84 4.53 -11.98 16.67
N ARG A 85 4.81 -12.69 15.56
CA ARG A 85 4.71 -14.14 15.50
C ARG A 85 5.72 -14.82 16.43
N TYR A 86 6.96 -14.33 16.49
CA TYR A 86 8.00 -14.86 17.36
C TYR A 86 7.67 -14.66 18.84
N ALA A 87 7.17 -13.48 19.23
CA ALA A 87 6.80 -13.19 20.62
C ALA A 87 5.55 -13.94 21.11
N MET A 88 4.73 -14.45 20.20
CA MET A 88 3.51 -15.22 20.47
C MET A 88 3.73 -16.75 20.41
N ILE A 89 4.97 -17.21 20.18
CA ILE A 89 5.40 -18.62 20.25
C ILE A 89 6.08 -18.84 21.60
#